data_AF-A0A662I048-F1
#
_entry.id   AF-A0A662I048-F1
#
_cell.length_a   1.000
_cell.length_b   1.000
_cell.length_c   1.000
_cell.angle_alpha   90.00
_cell.angle_beta   90.00
_cell.angle_gamma   90.00
#
_symmetry.space_group_name_H-M   'P 1'
#
loop_
_entity.id
_entity.type
_entity.pdbx_description
1 polymer ?
#
loop_
_entity_poly.entity_id
_entity_poly.type
_entity_poly.pdbx_seq_one_letter_code
_entity_poly.pdbx_strand_id
1 'polypeptide(L)'
;MKLRNKFGKVTVLLYGSFSRGDFNLWSDIDIIIISEAFKGINPLERLELAHSTLPPRFEPKCFTPEEAEFEFKKPWWNKIVEESVVLADDYHLFDAKKKPKTV
;
A
#
# COMPACT_ATOMS: atom_id res chain seq x y z
N MET A 1 -4.20 13.22 5.62
CA MET A 1 -3.83 13.65 6.98
C MET A 1 -4.05 12.56 8.04
N LYS A 2 -5.21 11.86 8.06
CA LYS A 2 -5.52 10.87 9.12
C LYS A 2 -4.51 9.70 9.26
N LEU A 3 -4.07 9.09 8.15
CA LEU A 3 -3.11 7.97 8.22
C LEU A 3 -1.74 8.38 8.77
N ARG A 4 -1.19 9.51 8.32
CA ARG A 4 0.06 10.06 8.85
C ARG A 4 -0.03 10.40 10.34
N ASN A 5 -1.17 10.92 10.80
CA ASN A 5 -1.36 11.20 12.22
C ASN A 5 -1.37 9.92 13.08
N LYS A 6 -1.88 8.81 12.54
CA LYS A 6 -1.99 7.55 13.28
C LYS A 6 -0.73 6.70 13.23
N PHE A 7 -0.08 6.64 12.06
CA PHE A 7 1.02 5.73 11.79
C PHE A 7 2.37 6.44 11.59
N GLY A 8 2.41 7.77 11.66
CA GLY A 8 3.63 8.54 11.40
C GLY A 8 3.96 8.57 9.91
N LYS A 9 5.18 8.18 9.54
CA LYS A 9 5.57 8.06 8.12
C LYS A 9 4.76 6.95 7.46
N VAL A 10 4.28 7.23 6.25
CA VAL A 10 3.52 6.24 5.47
C VAL A 10 3.89 6.30 3.99
N THR A 11 3.94 5.12 3.37
CA THR A 11 3.81 4.99 1.91
C THR A 11 2.46 4.34 1.63
N VAL A 12 1.69 4.91 0.71
CA VAL A 12 0.35 4.45 0.37
C VAL A 12 0.23 4.29 -1.13
N LEU A 13 -0.17 3.10 -1.55
CA LEU A 13 -0.46 2.77 -2.94
C LEU A 13 -1.95 2.48 -3.09
N LEU A 14 -2.56 3.02 -4.14
CA LEU A 14 -3.83 2.56 -4.65
C LEU A 14 -3.55 1.52 -5.74
N TYR A 15 -4.16 0.35 -5.65
CA TYR A 15 -4.02 -0.69 -6.67
C TYR A 15 -5.38 -1.23 -7.08
N GLY A 16 -5.39 -2.23 -7.96
CA GLY A 16 -6.62 -2.91 -8.34
C GLY A 16 -7.48 -2.08 -9.30
N SER A 17 -8.79 -2.28 -9.23
CA SER A 17 -9.70 -1.75 -10.27
C SER A 17 -9.77 -0.22 -10.29
N PHE A 18 -9.62 0.42 -9.13
CA PHE A 18 -9.57 1.87 -9.02
C PHE A 18 -8.29 2.46 -9.60
N SER A 19 -7.15 1.76 -9.56
CA SER A 19 -5.92 2.25 -10.17
C SER A 19 -5.91 2.05 -11.69
N ARG A 20 -6.50 0.96 -12.20
CA ARG A 20 -6.64 0.69 -13.63
C ARG A 20 -7.76 1.47 -14.32
N GLY A 21 -8.75 1.94 -13.57
CA GLY A 21 -9.93 2.63 -14.10
C GLY A 21 -11.05 1.72 -14.61
N ASP A 22 -10.99 0.43 -14.28
CA ASP A 22 -12.00 -0.59 -14.66
C ASP A 22 -12.94 -0.98 -13.50
N PHE A 23 -13.06 -0.12 -12.49
CA PHE A 23 -13.93 -0.33 -11.32
C PHE A 23 -15.42 -0.21 -11.67
N ASN A 24 -16.27 -0.81 -10.82
CA ASN A 24 -17.72 -0.73 -10.90
C ASN A 24 -18.34 -0.39 -9.53
N LEU A 25 -19.68 -0.30 -9.46
CA LEU A 25 -20.41 0.08 -8.25
C LEU A 25 -20.17 -0.86 -7.05
N TRP A 26 -19.77 -2.10 -7.32
CA TRP A 26 -19.52 -3.14 -6.33
C TRP A 26 -18.03 -3.32 -6.01
N SER A 27 -17.14 -2.54 -6.65
CA SER A 27 -15.71 -2.60 -6.40
C SER A 27 -15.37 -2.03 -5.02
N ASP A 28 -14.50 -2.75 -4.31
CA ASP A 28 -13.79 -2.24 -3.15
C ASP A 28 -12.57 -1.40 -3.58
N ILE A 29 -12.04 -0.61 -2.63
CA ILE A 29 -10.89 0.27 -2.82
C ILE A 29 -9.67 -0.41 -2.20
N ASP A 30 -8.93 -1.10 -3.06
CA ASP A 30 -7.69 -1.81 -2.76
C ASP A 30 -6.54 -0.83 -2.49
N ILE A 31 -6.04 -0.79 -1.26
CA ILE A 31 -4.87 0.03 -0.90
C ILE A 31 -3.78 -0.79 -0.23
N ILE A 32 -2.53 -0.36 -0.39
CA ILE A 32 -1.40 -0.86 0.38
C ILE A 32 -0.94 0.28 1.28
N ILE A 33 -0.80 0.00 2.57
CA ILE A 33 -0.28 0.95 3.57
C ILE A 33 1.03 0.37 4.11
N ILE A 34 2.09 1.15 4.02
CA ILE A 34 3.42 0.77 4.48
C ILE A 34 3.83 1.71 5.60
N SER A 35 4.13 1.16 6.77
CA SER A 35 4.57 1.94 7.94
C SER A 35 5.31 1.09 8.98
N GLU A 36 6.31 1.69 9.62
CA GLU A 36 7.00 1.12 10.79
C GLU A 36 6.04 0.86 11.96
N ALA A 37 4.90 1.57 12.02
CA ALA A 37 3.89 1.39 13.05
C ALA A 37 3.28 -0.02 13.09
N PHE A 38 3.46 -0.82 12.03
CA PHE A 38 2.98 -2.20 11.96
C PHE A 38 3.99 -3.24 12.49
N LYS A 39 5.20 -2.81 12.87
CA LYS A 39 6.27 -3.70 13.33
C LYS A 39 5.86 -4.42 14.62
N GLY A 40 5.98 -5.75 14.62
CA GLY A 40 5.59 -6.60 15.75
C GLY A 40 4.08 -6.77 15.94
N ILE A 41 3.24 -6.14 15.11
CA ILE A 41 1.79 -6.30 15.13
C ILE A 41 1.41 -7.44 14.17
N ASN A 42 0.50 -8.33 14.58
CA ASN A 42 0.06 -9.42 13.70
C ASN A 42 -0.88 -8.92 12.59
N PRO A 43 -1.03 -9.66 11.48
CA PRO A 43 -1.78 -9.19 10.32
C PRO A 43 -3.24 -8.79 10.59
N LEU A 44 -3.94 -9.49 11.49
CA LEU A 44 -5.34 -9.21 11.80
C LEU A 44 -5.48 -7.88 12.57
N GLU A 45 -4.63 -7.66 13.57
CA GLU A 45 -4.60 -6.40 14.32
C GLU A 45 -4.22 -5.20 13.44
N ARG A 46 -3.29 -5.39 12.48
CA ARG A 46 -2.96 -4.34 11.51
C ARG A 46 -4.18 -3.91 10.70
N LEU A 47 -4.99 -4.88 10.27
CA LEU A 47 -6.22 -4.65 9.52
C LEU A 47 -7.23 -3.85 10.34
N GLU A 48 -7.46 -4.23 11.60
CA GLU A 48 -8.34 -3.49 12.53
C GLU A 48 -7.85 -2.05 12.79
N LEU A 49 -6.53 -1.87 12.96
CA LEU A 49 -5.93 -0.54 13.13
C LEU A 49 -6.11 0.33 11.88
N ALA A 50 -6.00 -0.26 10.68
CA ALA A 50 -6.25 0.45 9.43
C ALA A 50 -7.72 0.84 9.29
N HIS A 51 -8.65 -0.12 9.44
CA HIS A 51 -10.10 0.14 9.29
C HIS A 51 -10.66 1.11 10.31
N SER A 52 -10.11 1.20 11.52
CA SER A 52 -10.51 2.24 12.50
C SER A 52 -10.19 3.67 12.05
N THR A 53 -9.52 3.85 10.90
CA THR A 53 -9.21 5.16 10.31
C THR A 53 -9.76 5.33 8.90
N LEU A 54 -9.88 4.22 8.17
CA LEU A 54 -10.30 4.21 6.77
C LEU A 54 -11.83 4.27 6.64
N PRO A 55 -12.36 4.87 5.56
CA PRO A 55 -13.77 4.77 5.23
C PRO A 55 -14.17 3.31 4.93
N PRO A 56 -15.49 3.00 4.96
CA PRO A 56 -16.00 1.71 4.49
C PRO A 56 -15.55 1.41 3.04
N ARG A 57 -15.48 0.12 2.68
CA ARG A 57 -15.05 -0.42 1.37
C ARG A 57 -13.57 -0.24 1.02
N PHE A 58 -12.76 0.32 1.90
CA PHE A 58 -11.31 0.26 1.73
C PHE A 58 -10.80 -1.09 2.23
N GLU A 59 -10.02 -1.77 1.40
CA GLU A 59 -9.40 -3.06 1.69
C GLU A 59 -7.87 -2.88 1.77
N PRO A 60 -7.32 -2.65 2.99
CA PRO A 60 -5.91 -2.35 3.15
C PRO A 60 -5.06 -3.61 3.30
N LYS A 61 -3.93 -3.66 2.57
CA LYS A 61 -2.80 -4.54 2.87
C LYS A 61 -1.74 -3.77 3.62
N CYS A 62 -1.36 -4.24 4.81
CA CYS A 62 -0.48 -3.50 5.72
C CYS A 62 0.89 -4.19 5.85
N PHE A 63 1.96 -3.47 5.50
CA PHE A 63 3.34 -3.96 5.56
C PHE A 63 4.24 -3.01 6.36
N THR A 64 5.29 -3.54 6.98
CA THR A 64 6.44 -2.69 7.34
C THR A 64 7.26 -2.34 6.10
N PRO A 65 8.12 -1.31 6.13
CA PRO A 65 9.01 -1.01 5.02
C PRO A 65 9.90 -2.21 4.64
N GLU A 66 10.42 -2.95 5.62
CA GLU A 66 11.26 -4.12 5.36
C GLU A 66 10.48 -5.28 4.72
N GLU A 67 9.26 -5.52 5.19
CA GLU A 67 8.35 -6.51 4.58
C GLU A 67 8.01 -6.11 3.13
N ALA A 68 7.70 -4.85 2.88
CA ALA A 68 7.37 -4.35 1.54
C ALA A 68 8.54 -4.50 0.57
N GLU A 69 9.77 -4.15 0.98
CA GLU A 69 10.97 -4.34 0.17
C GLU A 69 11.23 -5.81 -0.20
N PHE A 70 10.82 -6.74 0.67
CA PHE A 70 10.95 -8.18 0.39
C PHE A 70 9.79 -8.71 -0.46
N GLU A 71 8.55 -8.38 -0.11
CA GLU A 71 7.35 -8.85 -0.80
C GLU A 71 7.30 -8.39 -2.25
N PHE A 72 7.60 -7.10 -2.52
CA PHE A 72 7.49 -6.55 -3.87
C PHE A 72 8.57 -7.02 -4.85
N LYS A 73 9.56 -7.79 -4.39
CA LYS A 73 10.50 -8.49 -5.28
C LYS A 73 9.90 -9.74 -5.90
N LYS A 74 8.78 -10.25 -5.37
CA LYS A 74 8.18 -11.50 -5.83
C LYS A 74 7.38 -11.26 -7.12
N PRO A 75 7.46 -12.16 -8.13
CA PRO A 75 6.94 -11.90 -9.48
C PRO A 75 5.45 -11.52 -9.55
N TRP A 76 4.61 -12.03 -8.65
CA TRP A 76 3.18 -11.73 -8.66
C TRP A 76 2.85 -10.29 -8.23
N TRP A 77 3.77 -9.61 -7.54
CA TRP A 77 3.60 -8.20 -7.18
C TRP A 77 3.95 -7.24 -8.31
N ASN A 78 4.72 -7.68 -9.32
CA ASN A 78 5.22 -6.81 -10.39
C ASN A 78 4.11 -6.01 -11.06
N LYS A 79 3.06 -6.71 -11.53
CA LYS A 79 1.92 -6.07 -12.21
C LYS A 79 1.13 -5.16 -11.27
N ILE A 80 0.94 -5.58 -10.01
CA ILE A 80 0.22 -4.78 -9.00
C ILE A 80 0.96 -3.47 -8.74
N VAL A 81 2.28 -3.52 -8.56
CA VAL A 81 3.13 -2.35 -8.32
C VAL A 81 3.19 -1.47 -9.56
N GLU A 82 3.33 -2.04 -10.75
CA GLU A 82 3.37 -1.31 -12.02
C GLU A 82 2.08 -0.54 -12.29
N GLU A 83 0.92 -1.14 -12.02
CA GLU A 83 -0.40 -0.54 -12.21
C GLU A 83 -0.86 0.32 -11.02
N SER A 84 -0.06 0.39 -9.94
CA SER A 84 -0.43 1.14 -8.75
C SER A 84 -0.25 2.66 -8.92
N VAL A 85 -1.11 3.42 -8.25
CA VAL A 85 -0.97 4.87 -8.12
C VAL A 85 -0.41 5.17 -6.73
N VAL A 86 0.74 5.85 -6.69
CA VAL A 86 1.37 6.30 -5.45
C VAL A 86 0.59 7.50 -4.89
N LEU A 87 -0.07 7.32 -3.75
CA LEU A 87 -0.82 8.38 -3.07
C LEU A 87 0.06 9.15 -2.06
N ALA A 88 1.03 8.46 -1.46
CA ALA A 88 2.05 9.01 -0.57
C ALA A 88 3.28 8.09 -0.57
N ASP A 89 4.50 8.62 -0.43
CA ASP A 89 5.71 7.80 -0.33
C ASP A 89 6.76 8.42 0.61
N ASP A 90 6.46 8.44 1.91
CA ASP A 90 7.37 9.02 2.91
C ASP A 90 8.65 8.19 3.13
N TYR A 91 8.67 6.96 2.62
CA TYR A 91 9.81 6.03 2.69
C TYR A 91 10.64 5.97 1.39
N HIS A 92 10.28 6.70 0.34
CA HIS A 92 11.01 6.71 -0.94
C HIS A 92 11.20 5.31 -1.54
N LEU A 93 10.17 4.47 -1.43
CA LEU A 93 10.15 3.12 -1.97
C LEU A 93 9.88 3.11 -3.48
N PHE A 94 9.19 4.13 -3.99
CA PHE A 94 8.69 4.24 -5.37
C PHE A 94 9.24 5.48 -6.12
N ASP A 95 10.26 6.14 -5.57
CA ASP A 95 10.99 7.20 -6.27
C ASP A 95 11.41 6.73 -7.67
N ALA A 96 11.12 7.54 -8.70
CA ALA A 96 11.38 7.22 -10.11
C ALA A 96 12.84 6.87 -10.44
N LYS A 97 13.78 7.15 -9.52
CA LYS A 97 15.21 6.81 -9.65
C LYS A 97 15.54 5.33 -9.36
N LYS A 98 14.59 4.54 -8.85
CA LYS A 98 14.76 3.11 -8.53
C LYS A 98 14.11 2.15 -9.53
N LYS A 99 13.58 2.61 -10.68
CA LYS A 99 13.21 1.68 -11.75
C LYS A 99 14.49 0.99 -12.25
N PRO A 100 14.67 -0.34 -12.08
CA PRO A 100 15.79 -1.00 -12.73
C PRO A 100 15.66 -0.73 -14.23
N LYS A 101 16.77 -0.33 -14.85
CA LYS A 101 16.86 -0.28 -16.31
C LYS A 101 16.45 -1.65 -16.82
N THR A 102 15.28 -1.74 -17.43
CA THR A 102 14.96 -2.86 -18.31
C THR A 102 16.07 -2.89 -19.36
N VAL A 103 16.89 -3.94 -19.30
CA VAL A 103 17.90 -4.27 -20.32
C VAL A 103 17.17 -4.78 -21.55
#